data_AF-A0A7W1P6B2-F1
#
_entry.id   AF-A0A7W1P6B2-F1
#
_cell.length_a   1.000
_cell.length_b   1.000
_cell.length_c   1.000
_cell.angle_alpha   90.00
_cell.angle_beta   90.00
_cell.angle_gamma   90.00
#
_symmetry.space_group_name_H-M   'P 1'
#
loop_
_entity.id
_entity.type
_entity.pdbx_description
1 polymer ?
#
loop_
_entity_poly.entity_id
_entity_poly.type
_entity_poly.pdbx_seq_one_letter_code
_entity_poly.pdbx_strand_id
1 'polypeptide(L)'
;MMPIRTALPVVLRSAVVGAAFVLTGCGAPAVTTSAPAVQLRENVEGLLGRNILFLEPEEQILAYRNVDLLAPTRSIPAGGDPYPLPSAPVELSSVTYTFNDSTRALADLAERTNLTGLLVIREGEIVLEEYFRGNTAETRWTSFSVAKSVVSLLFGAAIRDGYMESVEEPVTRYLPELAGSAYEGVTIRQILQMSSGVAWNEDYADPGSDVARIGQLSEASKPLAM
;
A
#
# COMPACT_ATOMS: atom_id res chain seq x y z
N MET A 1 -16.24 61.11 -18.77
CA MET A 1 -15.95 62.36 -18.05
C MET A 1 -15.06 62.00 -16.88
N MET A 2 -13.75 62.25 -17.02
CA MET A 2 -12.75 62.20 -15.94
C MET A 2 -12.78 63.56 -15.21
N PRO A 3 -12.35 63.65 -13.94
CA PRO A 3 -10.96 64.09 -13.64
C PRO A 3 -10.36 63.28 -12.46
N ILE A 4 -9.10 62.86 -12.42
CA ILE A 4 -7.80 63.58 -12.27
C ILE A 4 -7.76 64.62 -11.14
N ARG A 5 -7.11 64.25 -10.02
CA ARG A 5 -6.24 65.08 -9.14
C ARG A 5 -5.19 64.11 -8.54
N THR A 6 -3.90 64.07 -8.89
CA THR A 6 -2.76 64.99 -8.63
C THR A 6 -2.62 65.33 -7.13
N ALA A 7 -1.87 64.57 -6.32
CA ALA A 7 -0.40 64.54 -6.07
C ALA A 7 0.12 65.69 -5.17
N LEU A 8 0.78 65.37 -4.04
CA LEU A 8 2.21 65.63 -3.70
C LEU A 8 2.54 65.30 -2.20
N PRO A 9 3.83 65.24 -1.79
CA PRO A 9 4.39 64.19 -0.95
C PRO A 9 4.80 64.65 0.46
N VAL A 10 5.13 63.69 1.33
CA VAL A 10 6.04 63.94 2.46
C VAL A 10 7.31 63.14 2.24
N VAL A 11 8.36 63.89 1.92
CA VAL A 11 9.75 63.46 1.93
C VAL A 11 10.22 63.52 3.39
N LEU A 12 10.73 62.43 3.94
CA LEU A 12 11.69 62.52 5.04
C LEU A 12 12.91 61.67 4.70
N ARG A 13 14.03 62.37 4.58
CA ARG A 13 15.36 61.84 4.30
C ARG A 13 16.06 61.44 5.59
N SER A 14 16.77 60.32 5.48
CA SER A 14 18.07 60.01 6.09
C SER A 14 18.16 59.65 7.59
N ALA A 15 18.49 58.38 7.83
CA ALA A 15 19.75 58.04 8.51
C ALA A 15 20.23 56.66 8.02
N VAL A 16 21.42 56.65 7.41
CA VAL A 16 22.16 55.47 6.98
C VAL A 16 23.12 55.09 8.09
N VAL A 17 23.02 53.86 8.59
CA VAL A 17 24.09 53.04 9.17
C VAL A 17 23.72 51.62 8.70
N GLY A 18 24.48 50.90 7.89
CA GLY A 18 25.92 50.77 7.82
C GLY A 18 26.28 49.35 8.27
N ALA A 19 25.96 48.33 7.46
CA ALA A 19 26.59 47.01 7.55
C ALA A 19 26.46 46.30 6.20
N ALA A 20 27.59 46.19 5.50
CA ALA A 20 27.74 45.41 4.29
C ALA A 20 27.97 43.93 4.65
N PHE A 21 27.24 43.03 4.00
CA PHE A 21 27.75 41.71 3.63
C PHE A 21 27.16 41.35 2.27
N VAL A 22 28.00 41.40 1.24
CA VAL A 22 27.74 40.75 -0.04
C VAL A 22 28.12 39.29 0.13
N LEU A 23 27.26 38.37 -0.30
CA LEU A 23 27.69 37.15 -1.00
C LEU A 23 26.52 36.59 -1.81
N THR A 24 26.67 36.66 -3.12
CA THR A 24 25.86 36.04 -4.15
C THR A 24 25.92 34.52 -4.01
N GLY A 25 24.77 33.85 -4.06
CA GLY A 25 24.71 32.39 -4.15
C GLY A 25 23.41 31.95 -4.82
N CYS A 26 23.49 31.58 -6.09
CA CYS A 26 22.44 30.83 -6.78
C CYS A 26 22.18 29.52 -6.02
N GLY A 27 21.01 29.38 -5.41
CA GLY A 27 20.47 28.10 -5.00
C GLY A 27 19.52 27.60 -6.09
N ALA A 28 20.00 26.69 -6.95
CA ALA A 28 19.11 25.87 -7.76
C ALA A 28 18.21 25.03 -6.83
N PRO A 29 16.96 24.70 -7.21
CA PRO A 29 16.18 23.74 -6.44
C PRO A 29 16.94 22.41 -6.43
N ALA A 30 17.21 21.89 -5.24
CA ALA A 30 17.75 20.55 -5.09
C ALA A 30 16.72 19.56 -5.66
N VAL A 31 16.99 19.05 -6.85
CA VAL A 31 16.34 17.84 -7.34
C VAL A 31 16.91 16.72 -6.47
N THR A 32 16.18 16.35 -5.42
CA THR A 32 16.49 15.16 -4.65
C THR A 32 16.13 13.96 -5.53
N THR A 33 17.06 13.51 -6.35
CA THR A 33 17.01 12.16 -6.92
C THR A 33 17.20 11.21 -5.74
N SER A 34 16.11 10.73 -5.16
CA SER A 34 16.19 9.60 -4.23
C SER A 34 16.62 8.38 -5.04
N ALA A 35 17.89 8.00 -4.94
CA ALA A 35 18.30 6.63 -5.22
C ALA A 35 17.36 5.70 -4.43
N PRO A 36 17.01 4.51 -4.95
CA PRO A 36 16.16 3.59 -4.21
C PRO A 36 16.83 3.35 -2.86
N ALA A 37 16.11 3.67 -1.78
CA ALA A 37 16.58 3.39 -0.44
C ALA A 37 16.86 1.89 -0.38
N VAL A 38 18.14 1.54 -0.27
CA VAL A 38 18.53 0.16 0.01
C VAL A 38 18.05 -0.09 1.43
N GLN A 39 16.84 -0.63 1.56
CA GLN A 39 16.34 -1.15 2.82
C GLN A 39 17.39 -2.16 3.29
N LEU A 40 18.01 -1.87 4.44
CA LEU A 40 18.87 -2.84 5.11
C LEU A 40 18.01 -4.09 5.33
N ARG A 41 18.30 -5.14 4.56
CA ARG A 41 17.52 -6.39 4.64
C ARG A 41 17.67 -6.94 6.04
N GLU A 42 16.55 -7.03 6.75
CA GLU A 42 16.52 -7.60 8.08
C GLU A 42 16.87 -9.09 8.01
N ASN A 43 17.53 -9.63 9.05
CA ASN A 43 17.82 -11.05 9.10
C ASN A 43 16.53 -11.85 9.35
N VAL A 44 16.07 -12.58 8.34
CA VAL A 44 14.86 -13.41 8.41
C VAL A 44 15.15 -14.92 8.30
N GLU A 45 16.41 -15.34 8.44
CA GLU A 45 16.81 -16.75 8.28
C GLU A 45 16.03 -17.69 9.22
N GLY A 46 15.78 -17.25 10.46
CA GLY A 46 14.99 -18.00 11.45
C GLY A 46 13.50 -18.15 11.12
N LEU A 47 13.02 -17.52 10.06
CA LEU A 47 11.64 -17.57 9.59
C LEU A 47 11.46 -18.47 8.36
N LEU A 48 12.55 -18.93 7.73
CA LEU A 48 12.49 -19.74 6.52
C LEU A 48 11.75 -21.07 6.74
N GLY A 49 10.81 -21.39 5.85
CA GLY A 49 10.00 -22.60 5.89
C GLY A 49 8.95 -22.65 7.00
N ARG A 50 8.77 -21.54 7.74
CA ARG A 50 7.68 -21.39 8.72
C ARG A 50 6.50 -20.72 8.03
N ASN A 51 5.31 -21.24 8.29
CA ASN A 51 4.09 -20.63 7.78
C ASN A 51 3.87 -19.27 8.46
N ILE A 52 3.89 -18.21 7.65
CA ILE A 52 3.84 -16.81 8.11
C ILE A 52 2.52 -16.43 8.81
N LEU A 53 1.47 -17.23 8.69
CA LEU A 53 0.18 -17.01 9.37
C LEU A 53 0.24 -17.37 10.86
N PHE A 54 1.11 -18.31 11.23
CA PHE A 54 1.21 -18.84 12.60
C PHE A 54 2.44 -18.35 13.36
N LEU A 55 3.13 -17.34 12.83
CA LEU A 55 4.22 -16.67 13.53
C LEU A 55 3.70 -15.84 14.71
N GLU A 56 4.55 -15.61 15.71
CA GLU A 56 4.23 -14.68 16.80
C GLU A 56 4.11 -13.25 16.27
N PRO A 57 3.32 -12.35 16.90
CA PRO A 57 3.05 -11.01 16.35
C PRO A 57 4.29 -10.18 15.99
N GLU A 58 5.35 -10.24 16.80
CA GLU A 58 6.64 -9.57 16.53
C GLU A 58 7.32 -10.16 15.27
N GLU A 59 7.27 -11.48 15.12
CA GLU A 59 7.82 -12.18 13.96
C GLU A 59 6.98 -11.93 12.70
N GLN A 60 5.66 -11.80 12.83
CA GLN A 60 4.77 -11.42 11.73
C GLN A 60 5.14 -10.05 11.17
N ILE A 61 5.45 -9.06 12.03
CA ILE A 61 5.86 -7.73 11.57
C ILE A 61 7.12 -7.82 10.70
N LEU A 62 8.10 -8.59 11.15
CA LEU A 62 9.33 -8.84 10.43
C LEU A 62 9.08 -9.62 9.12
N ALA A 63 8.29 -10.69 9.16
CA ALA A 63 7.99 -11.53 8.02
C ALA A 63 7.23 -10.77 6.92
N TYR A 64 6.19 -10.01 7.30
CA TYR A 64 5.24 -9.40 6.37
C TYR A 64 5.85 -8.27 5.54
N ARG A 65 6.91 -7.62 6.02
CA ARG A 65 7.69 -6.66 5.22
C ARG A 65 8.84 -7.27 4.43
N ASN A 66 9.13 -8.55 4.63
CA ASN A 66 10.25 -9.26 3.99
C ASN A 66 9.81 -10.55 3.28
N VAL A 67 8.55 -10.64 2.83
CA VAL A 67 8.02 -11.85 2.18
C VAL A 67 8.79 -12.27 0.92
N ASP A 68 9.48 -11.33 0.25
CA ASP A 68 10.35 -11.61 -0.89
C ASP A 68 11.64 -12.35 -0.54
N LEU A 69 12.01 -12.37 0.74
CA LEU A 69 13.14 -13.14 1.26
C LEU A 69 12.69 -14.51 1.78
N LEU A 70 11.39 -14.72 1.98
CA LEU A 70 10.81 -15.93 2.56
C LEU A 70 10.22 -16.89 1.53
N ALA A 71 9.79 -16.39 0.38
CA ALA A 71 9.18 -17.17 -0.69
C ALA A 71 9.59 -16.68 -2.08
N PRO A 72 9.46 -17.53 -3.12
CA PRO A 72 9.64 -17.10 -4.51
C PRO A 72 8.69 -15.96 -4.85
N THR A 73 9.23 -14.86 -5.39
CA THR A 73 8.44 -13.71 -5.81
C THR A 73 8.75 -13.30 -7.24
N ARG A 74 7.77 -12.66 -7.88
CA ARG A 74 7.96 -11.92 -9.12
C ARG A 74 7.82 -10.44 -8.82
N SER A 75 8.84 -9.66 -9.16
CA SER A 75 8.75 -8.20 -9.05
C SER A 75 7.86 -7.63 -10.16
N ILE A 76 6.92 -6.77 -9.77
CA ILE A 76 6.15 -5.93 -10.69
C ILE A 76 6.75 -4.53 -10.58
N PRO A 77 7.46 -4.03 -11.61
CA PRO A 77 8.06 -2.70 -11.54
C PRO A 77 6.98 -1.62 -11.50
N ALA A 78 7.27 -0.52 -10.82
CA ALA A 78 6.44 0.67 -10.88
C ALA A 78 6.39 1.24 -12.32
N GLY A 79 5.29 1.91 -12.65
CA GLY A 79 5.19 2.66 -13.91
C GLY A 79 6.18 3.83 -13.96
N GLY A 80 6.51 4.28 -15.18
CA GLY A 80 7.50 5.35 -15.37
C GLY A 80 7.02 6.76 -14.98
N ASP A 81 5.71 6.97 -14.86
CA ASP A 81 5.10 8.26 -14.54
C ASP A 81 4.02 8.08 -13.45
N PRO A 82 4.42 7.93 -12.18
CA PRO A 82 3.48 7.79 -11.09
C PRO A 82 2.76 9.11 -10.83
N TYR A 83 1.46 9.05 -10.52
CA TYR A 83 0.71 10.21 -10.08
C TYR A 83 1.19 10.65 -8.68
N PRO A 84 1.78 11.85 -8.51
CA PRO A 84 2.22 12.30 -7.20
C PRO A 84 1.00 12.66 -6.34
N LEU A 85 1.00 12.18 -5.10
CA LEU A 85 0.02 12.60 -4.10
C LEU A 85 0.58 13.81 -3.33
N PRO A 86 0.00 15.02 -3.47
CA PRO A 86 0.42 16.18 -2.70
C PRO A 86 0.17 15.97 -1.20
N SER A 87 1.02 16.57 -0.36
CA SER A 87 0.87 16.55 1.09
C SER A 87 0.17 17.82 1.59
N ALA A 88 -0.88 17.64 2.39
CA ALA A 88 -1.62 18.70 3.07
C ALA A 88 -1.97 18.26 4.50
N PRO A 89 -0.98 18.14 5.41
CA PRO A 89 -1.20 17.57 6.74
C PRO A 89 -2.24 18.35 7.55
N VAL A 90 -3.08 17.63 8.27
CA VAL A 90 -4.07 18.20 9.19
C VAL A 90 -3.79 17.68 10.60
N GLU A 91 -3.95 18.55 11.60
CA GLU A 91 -3.88 18.14 13.01
C GLU A 91 -5.07 17.23 13.35
N LEU A 92 -4.79 15.95 13.58
CA LEU A 92 -5.80 14.93 13.93
C LEU A 92 -5.76 14.53 15.41
N SER A 93 -5.00 15.25 16.24
CA SER A 93 -4.86 14.97 17.68
C SER A 93 -6.19 15.01 18.45
N SER A 94 -7.18 15.75 17.96
CA SER A 94 -8.53 15.80 18.52
C SER A 94 -9.47 14.69 18.03
N VAL A 95 -9.04 13.85 17.08
CA VAL A 95 -9.87 12.76 16.56
C VAL A 95 -9.93 11.63 17.59
N THR A 96 -11.16 11.23 17.91
CA THR A 96 -11.43 10.12 18.83
C THR A 96 -12.30 9.06 18.17
N TYR A 97 -12.19 7.82 18.64
CA TYR A 97 -13.05 6.71 18.24
C TYR A 97 -13.59 5.98 19.48
N THR A 98 -14.69 5.25 19.31
CA THR A 98 -15.28 4.42 20.37
C THR A 98 -14.93 2.96 20.13
N PHE A 99 -14.42 2.29 21.16
CA PHE A 99 -14.19 0.85 21.15
C PHE A 99 -14.46 0.27 22.54
N ASN A 100 -15.28 -0.78 22.63
CA ASN A 100 -15.73 -1.38 23.89
C ASN A 100 -16.20 -0.32 24.91
N ASP A 101 -17.15 0.52 24.49
CA ASP A 101 -17.75 1.60 25.28
C ASP A 101 -16.78 2.66 25.84
N SER A 102 -15.52 2.65 25.38
CA SER A 102 -14.50 3.61 25.77
C SER A 102 -14.17 4.55 24.60
N THR A 103 -14.14 5.85 24.87
CA THR A 103 -13.65 6.85 23.91
C THR A 103 -12.13 6.93 23.98
N ARG A 104 -11.46 6.85 22.82
CA ARG A 104 -10.00 6.74 22.69
C ARG A 104 -9.49 7.73 21.66
N ALA A 105 -8.30 8.28 21.87
CA ALA A 105 -7.64 9.13 20.89
C ALA A 105 -7.13 8.28 19.71
N LEU A 106 -7.05 8.86 18.51
CA LEU A 106 -6.51 8.17 17.33
C LEU A 106 -5.10 7.59 17.57
N ALA A 107 -4.25 8.28 18.35
CA ALA A 107 -2.92 7.81 18.70
C ALA A 107 -2.90 6.45 19.44
N ASP A 108 -3.97 6.11 20.18
CA ASP A 108 -4.11 4.82 20.88
C ASP A 108 -4.33 3.64 19.90
N LEU A 109 -4.68 3.91 18.64
CA LEU A 109 -4.94 2.88 17.64
C LEU A 109 -3.69 2.04 17.36
N ALA A 110 -2.53 2.69 17.22
CA ALA A 110 -1.30 2.01 16.83
C ALA A 110 -0.82 1.01 17.90
N GLU A 111 -0.89 1.39 19.17
CA GLU A 111 -0.54 0.55 20.30
C GLU A 111 -1.50 -0.66 20.42
N ARG A 112 -2.80 -0.46 20.17
CA ARG A 112 -3.82 -1.50 20.32
C ARG A 112 -3.89 -2.52 19.19
N THR A 113 -3.49 -2.16 17.97
CA THR A 113 -3.82 -2.96 16.77
C THR A 113 -2.61 -3.51 16.02
N ASN A 114 -1.41 -3.41 16.59
CA ASN A 114 -0.16 -3.72 15.89
C ASN A 114 -0.05 -3.00 14.53
N LEU A 115 -0.61 -1.79 14.44
CA LEU A 115 -0.58 -0.97 13.24
C LEU A 115 0.88 -0.74 12.83
N THR A 116 1.16 -0.87 11.53
CA THR A 116 2.51 -0.69 10.98
C THR A 116 2.60 0.51 10.03
N GLY A 117 1.47 1.02 9.55
CA GLY A 117 1.36 2.27 8.82
C GLY A 117 -0.08 2.73 8.69
N LEU A 118 -0.29 4.04 8.58
CA LEU A 118 -1.58 4.67 8.38
C LEU A 118 -1.42 5.82 7.39
N LEU A 119 -2.20 5.75 6.30
CA LEU A 119 -2.27 6.79 5.28
C LEU A 119 -3.72 7.23 5.12
N VAL A 120 -3.99 8.53 5.22
CA VAL A 120 -5.31 9.12 4.98
C VAL A 120 -5.20 10.10 3.84
N ILE A 121 -5.98 9.85 2.79
CA ILE A 121 -6.09 10.73 1.63
C ILE A 121 -7.46 11.38 1.64
N ARG A 122 -7.50 12.70 1.49
CA ARG A 122 -8.73 13.48 1.36
C ARG A 122 -8.58 14.42 0.17
N GLU A 123 -9.56 14.39 -0.74
CA GLU A 123 -9.61 15.29 -1.91
C GLU A 123 -8.34 15.22 -2.78
N GLY A 124 -7.67 14.05 -2.80
CA GLY A 124 -6.45 13.82 -3.57
C GLY A 124 -5.15 14.20 -2.86
N GLU A 125 -5.23 14.66 -1.61
CA GLU A 125 -4.07 15.07 -0.81
C GLU A 125 -3.88 14.15 0.41
N ILE A 126 -2.63 13.91 0.76
CA ILE A 126 -2.25 13.18 1.98
C ILE A 126 -2.44 14.12 3.17
N VAL A 127 -3.42 13.81 4.02
CA VAL A 127 -3.72 14.59 5.24
C VAL A 127 -3.13 13.97 6.51
N LEU A 128 -2.77 12.69 6.44
CA LEU A 128 -2.04 11.96 7.49
C LEU A 128 -1.21 10.86 6.84
N GLU A 129 0.04 10.72 7.25
CA GLU A 129 0.93 9.64 6.87
C GLU A 129 1.86 9.33 8.04
N GLU A 130 1.64 8.19 8.69
CA GLU A 130 2.42 7.76 9.85
C GLU A 130 2.81 6.29 9.71
N TYR A 131 4.05 5.98 10.09
CA TYR A 131 4.59 4.63 10.07
C TYR A 131 5.06 4.23 11.45
N PHE A 132 4.89 2.96 11.77
CA PHE A 132 5.15 2.42 13.10
C PHE A 132 6.06 1.20 13.01
N ARG A 133 6.64 0.81 14.14
CA ARG A 133 7.37 -0.48 14.29
C ARG A 133 8.54 -0.63 13.31
N GLY A 134 9.20 0.49 12.98
CA GLY A 134 10.34 0.53 12.08
C GLY A 134 9.97 0.55 10.59
N ASN A 135 8.69 0.61 10.24
CA ASN A 135 8.28 0.86 8.86
C ASN A 135 8.50 2.32 8.46
N THR A 136 8.57 2.54 7.16
CA THR A 136 8.76 3.83 6.49
C THR A 136 7.88 3.86 5.24
N ALA A 137 7.84 4.99 4.53
CA ALA A 137 7.13 5.11 3.25
C ALA A 137 7.66 4.14 2.19
N GLU A 138 8.93 3.77 2.29
CA GLU A 138 9.61 2.85 1.38
C GLU A 138 9.41 1.38 1.77
N THR A 139 8.83 1.10 2.95
CA THR A 139 8.62 -0.27 3.40
C THR A 139 7.49 -0.93 2.63
N ARG A 140 7.82 -2.00 1.91
CA ARG A 140 6.81 -2.88 1.32
C ARG A 140 6.15 -3.72 2.40
N TRP A 141 4.87 -4.01 2.23
CA TRP A 141 4.09 -4.82 3.17
C TRP A 141 3.26 -5.84 2.41
N THR A 142 3.18 -7.07 2.92
CA THR A 142 2.30 -8.09 2.34
C THR A 142 0.85 -7.63 2.43
N SER A 143 0.19 -7.54 1.28
CA SER A 143 -1.16 -6.98 1.21
C SER A 143 -2.24 -7.96 1.66
N PHE A 144 -1.89 -9.25 1.77
CA PHE A 144 -2.84 -10.35 1.86
C PHE A 144 -3.97 -10.17 0.83
N SER A 145 -5.22 -10.34 1.25
CA SER A 145 -6.41 -10.32 0.39
C SER A 145 -6.70 -8.97 -0.28
N VAL A 146 -6.02 -7.87 0.06
CA VAL A 146 -6.13 -6.62 -0.71
C VAL A 146 -5.70 -6.85 -2.17
N ALA A 147 -4.79 -7.79 -2.43
CA ALA A 147 -4.38 -8.17 -3.79
C ALA A 147 -5.56 -8.61 -4.67
N LYS A 148 -6.62 -9.19 -4.10
CA LYS A 148 -7.79 -9.68 -4.85
C LYS A 148 -8.55 -8.53 -5.54
N SER A 149 -8.54 -7.34 -4.97
CA SER A 149 -9.14 -6.15 -5.58
C SER A 149 -8.40 -5.74 -6.86
N VAL A 150 -7.07 -5.87 -6.87
CA VAL A 150 -6.25 -5.64 -8.07
C VAL A 150 -6.56 -6.68 -9.12
N VAL A 151 -6.68 -7.97 -8.74
CA VAL A 151 -7.09 -9.03 -9.66
C VAL A 151 -8.47 -8.74 -10.27
N SER A 152 -9.45 -8.35 -9.45
CA SER A 152 -10.80 -8.00 -9.94
C SER A 152 -10.78 -6.84 -10.95
N LEU A 153 -9.95 -5.81 -10.71
CA LEU A 153 -9.75 -4.72 -11.66
C LEU A 153 -9.21 -5.22 -13.01
N LEU A 154 -8.27 -6.17 -12.99
CA LEU A 154 -7.67 -6.74 -14.20
C LEU A 154 -8.69 -7.52 -15.04
N PHE A 155 -9.70 -8.17 -14.45
CA PHE A 155 -10.80 -8.77 -15.22
C PHE A 155 -11.60 -7.71 -15.99
N GLY A 156 -11.85 -6.53 -15.39
CA GLY A 156 -12.47 -5.41 -16.09
C GLY A 156 -11.64 -4.89 -17.26
N ALA A 157 -10.32 -4.79 -17.08
CA ALA A 157 -9.40 -4.43 -18.16
C ALA A 157 -9.41 -5.48 -19.29
N ALA A 158 -9.38 -6.77 -18.95
CA ALA A 158 -9.39 -7.86 -19.93
C ALA A 158 -10.66 -7.86 -20.80
N ILE A 159 -11.83 -7.54 -20.23
CA ILE A 159 -13.07 -7.37 -21.02
C ILE A 159 -12.95 -6.17 -21.97
N ARG A 160 -12.53 -5.02 -21.43
CA ARG A 160 -12.38 -3.79 -22.23
C ARG A 160 -11.42 -4.00 -23.40
N ASP A 161 -10.35 -4.74 -23.17
CA ASP A 161 -9.30 -4.98 -24.16
C ASP A 161 -9.63 -6.16 -25.11
N GLY A 162 -10.80 -6.81 -24.94
CA GLY A 162 -11.32 -7.85 -25.84
C GLY A 162 -10.75 -9.24 -25.63
N TYR A 163 -10.03 -9.48 -24.53
CA TYR A 163 -9.52 -10.82 -24.16
C TYR A 163 -10.61 -11.74 -23.59
N MET A 164 -11.72 -11.16 -23.17
CA MET A 164 -12.85 -11.84 -22.55
C MET A 164 -14.14 -11.12 -22.97
N GLU A 165 -15.20 -11.85 -23.24
CA GLU A 165 -16.47 -11.28 -23.67
C GLU A 165 -17.27 -10.79 -22.46
N SER A 166 -17.34 -11.59 -21.39
CA SER A 166 -18.04 -11.20 -20.17
C SER A 166 -17.64 -12.06 -18.96
N VAL A 167 -18.02 -11.59 -17.76
CA VAL A 167 -17.88 -12.39 -16.54
C VAL A 167 -18.87 -13.56 -16.45
N GLU A 168 -19.83 -13.69 -17.37
CA GLU A 168 -20.76 -14.83 -17.39
C GLU A 168 -20.14 -16.08 -18.02
N GLU A 169 -18.96 -15.95 -18.62
CA GLU A 169 -18.26 -17.08 -19.20
C GLU A 169 -17.80 -18.07 -18.10
N PRO A 170 -17.88 -19.39 -18.36
CA PRO A 170 -17.42 -20.39 -17.41
C PRO A 170 -15.90 -20.35 -17.28
N VAL A 171 -15.37 -20.59 -16.08
CA VAL A 171 -13.92 -20.61 -15.84
C VAL A 171 -13.20 -21.66 -16.69
N THR A 172 -13.87 -22.77 -17.01
CA THR A 172 -13.34 -23.87 -17.82
C THR A 172 -13.09 -23.47 -19.28
N ARG A 173 -13.63 -22.34 -19.75
CA ARG A 173 -13.26 -21.77 -21.06
C ARG A 173 -11.81 -21.32 -21.11
N TYR A 174 -11.29 -20.82 -19.98
CA TYR A 174 -9.95 -20.28 -19.86
C TYR A 174 -8.98 -21.26 -19.19
N LEU A 175 -9.51 -22.14 -18.35
CA LEU A 175 -8.77 -23.19 -17.62
C LEU A 175 -9.42 -24.56 -17.88
N PRO A 176 -9.21 -25.16 -19.07
CA PRO A 176 -9.86 -26.41 -19.46
C PRO A 176 -9.54 -27.59 -18.53
N GLU A 177 -8.41 -27.55 -17.81
CA GLU A 177 -8.01 -28.53 -16.80
C GLU A 177 -8.96 -28.60 -15.59
N LEU A 178 -9.82 -27.59 -15.39
CA LEU A 178 -10.83 -27.57 -14.33
C LEU A 178 -12.11 -28.32 -14.71
N ALA A 179 -12.24 -28.83 -15.93
CA ALA A 179 -13.34 -29.72 -16.30
C ALA A 179 -13.33 -30.99 -15.43
N GLY A 180 -14.50 -31.41 -14.95
CA GLY A 180 -14.67 -32.51 -14.00
C GLY A 180 -14.38 -32.15 -12.53
N SER A 181 -13.93 -30.93 -12.25
CA SER A 181 -13.69 -30.46 -10.89
C SER A 181 -14.93 -29.76 -10.29
N ALA A 182 -14.83 -29.36 -9.01
CA ALA A 182 -15.86 -28.55 -8.36
C ALA A 182 -16.08 -27.16 -9.02
N TYR A 183 -15.18 -26.74 -9.92
CA TYR A 183 -15.27 -25.50 -10.69
C TYR A 183 -15.94 -25.67 -12.06
N GLU A 184 -16.33 -26.89 -12.45
CA GLU A 184 -17.05 -27.09 -13.70
C GLU A 184 -18.38 -26.31 -13.69
N GLY A 185 -18.62 -25.54 -14.75
CA GLY A 185 -19.81 -24.70 -14.88
C GLY A 185 -19.83 -23.45 -14.01
N VAL A 186 -18.82 -23.25 -13.14
CA VAL A 186 -18.68 -22.01 -12.36
C VAL A 186 -18.30 -20.87 -13.31
N THR A 187 -19.03 -19.77 -13.22
CA THR A 187 -18.76 -18.54 -14.00
C THR A 187 -17.66 -17.71 -13.34
N ILE A 188 -16.98 -16.89 -14.15
CA ILE A 188 -16.03 -15.89 -13.64
C ILE A 188 -16.71 -14.94 -12.63
N ARG A 189 -17.97 -14.56 -12.87
CA ARG A 189 -18.77 -13.75 -11.93
C ARG A 189 -18.85 -14.40 -10.56
N GLN A 190 -19.16 -15.70 -10.50
CA GLN A 190 -19.26 -16.42 -9.23
C GLN A 190 -17.92 -16.48 -8.50
N ILE A 191 -16.79 -16.62 -9.21
CA ILE A 191 -15.46 -16.53 -8.59
C ILE A 191 -15.22 -15.14 -8.00
N LEU A 192 -15.44 -14.09 -8.79
CA LEU A 192 -15.20 -12.70 -8.38
C LEU A 192 -16.09 -12.27 -7.20
N GLN A 193 -17.25 -12.91 -7.05
CA GLN A 193 -18.21 -12.67 -5.96
C GLN A 193 -18.09 -13.66 -4.80
N MET A 194 -17.10 -14.56 -4.81
CA MET A 194 -16.91 -15.59 -3.79
C MET A 194 -18.16 -16.49 -3.60
N SER A 195 -18.86 -16.80 -4.69
CA SER A 195 -20.13 -17.52 -4.72
C SER A 195 -20.10 -18.76 -5.61
N SER A 196 -18.93 -19.38 -5.76
CA SER A 196 -18.76 -20.62 -6.53
C SER A 196 -19.42 -21.84 -5.90
N GLY A 197 -19.62 -21.85 -4.58
CA GLY A 197 -20.13 -22.99 -3.82
C GLY A 197 -19.10 -24.11 -3.59
N VAL A 198 -17.84 -23.89 -3.96
CA VAL A 198 -16.76 -24.86 -3.71
C VAL A 198 -16.44 -24.92 -2.22
N ALA A 199 -16.36 -26.14 -1.68
CA ALA A 199 -16.00 -26.36 -0.29
C ALA A 199 -14.56 -25.90 -0.03
N TRP A 200 -14.38 -25.06 1.00
CA TRP A 200 -13.08 -24.50 1.36
C TRP A 200 -13.09 -24.06 2.84
N ASN A 201 -12.13 -24.54 3.62
CA ASN A 201 -11.92 -24.13 5.00
C ASN A 201 -10.95 -22.94 5.08
N GLU A 202 -11.49 -21.77 5.42
CA GLU A 202 -10.78 -20.48 5.56
C GLU A 202 -10.48 -20.14 7.04
N ASP A 203 -10.53 -21.12 7.95
CA ASP A 203 -10.18 -20.88 9.36
C ASP A 203 -8.66 -20.69 9.53
N TYR A 204 -8.26 -19.45 9.74
CA TYR A 204 -6.86 -19.05 9.95
C TYR A 204 -6.31 -19.47 11.33
N ALA A 205 -7.15 -19.95 12.24
CA ALA A 205 -6.71 -20.50 13.53
C ALA A 205 -6.49 -22.02 13.48
N ASP A 206 -6.97 -22.70 12.44
CA ASP A 206 -6.83 -24.15 12.25
C ASP A 206 -5.65 -24.46 11.31
N PRO A 207 -4.55 -25.06 11.80
CA PRO A 207 -3.44 -25.49 10.93
C PRO A 207 -3.81 -26.56 9.90
N GLY A 208 -4.96 -27.23 10.07
CA GLY A 208 -5.52 -28.20 9.14
C GLY A 208 -6.43 -27.59 8.06
N SER A 209 -6.70 -26.29 8.10
CA SER A 209 -7.56 -25.60 7.13
C SER A 209 -6.97 -25.61 5.72
N ASP A 210 -7.83 -25.45 4.71
CA ASP A 210 -7.38 -25.45 3.32
C ASP A 210 -6.46 -24.24 3.04
N VAL A 211 -6.73 -23.10 3.69
CA VAL A 211 -5.88 -21.89 3.62
C VAL A 211 -4.49 -22.11 4.23
N ALA A 212 -4.39 -22.84 5.35
CA ALA A 212 -3.11 -23.16 5.97
C ALA A 212 -2.29 -24.12 5.09
N ARG A 213 -2.96 -25.14 4.53
CA ARG A 213 -2.35 -26.18 3.70
C ARG A 213 -1.84 -25.63 2.37
N ILE A 214 -2.59 -24.73 1.71
CA ILE A 214 -2.13 -24.14 0.44
C ILE A 214 -0.90 -23.26 0.64
N GLY A 215 -0.82 -22.53 1.76
CA GLY A 215 0.37 -21.75 2.13
C GLY A 215 1.63 -22.64 2.21
N GLN A 216 1.53 -23.76 2.92
CA GLN A 216 2.65 -24.71 3.06
C GLN A 216 3.10 -25.31 1.71
N LEU A 217 2.17 -25.61 0.80
CA LEU A 217 2.49 -26.13 -0.54
C LEU A 217 3.21 -25.08 -1.40
N SER A 218 2.83 -23.80 -1.27
CA SER A 218 3.49 -22.71 -1.98
C SER A 218 4.93 -22.46 -1.50
N GLU A 219 5.18 -22.63 -0.20
CA GLU A 219 6.50 -22.49 0.43
C GLU A 219 7.41 -23.71 0.18
N ALA A 220 6.83 -24.91 0.08
CA ALA A 220 7.56 -26.15 -0.22
C ALA A 220 7.96 -26.29 -1.71
N SER A 221 7.38 -25.46 -2.58
CA SER A 221 7.71 -25.43 -4.00
C SER A 221 9.08 -24.79 -4.19
N LYS A 222 10.10 -25.61 -4.51
CA LYS A 222 11.43 -25.11 -4.90
C LYS A 222 11.26 -24.00 -5.94
N PRO A 223 12.05 -22.91 -5.88
CA PRO A 223 12.01 -21.91 -6.93
C PRO A 223 12.26 -22.60 -8.26
N LEU A 224 11.34 -22.42 -9.22
CA LEU A 224 11.59 -22.79 -10.60
C LEU A 224 12.89 -22.08 -10.99
N ALA A 225 13.93 -22.88 -11.28
CA ALA A 225 15.17 -22.34 -11.79
C ALA A 225 14.83 -21.53 -13.06
N MET A 226 15.14 -20.22 -13.04
CA MET A 226 15.26 -19.45 -14.28
C MET A 226 16.46 -19.98 -15.07
#